data_AF-A0A8T5H4D7-F1
#
_entry.id   AF-A0A8T5H4D7-F1
#
_cell.length_a   1.000
_cell.length_b   1.000
_cell.length_c   1.000
_cell.angle_alpha   90.00
_cell.angle_beta   90.00
_cell.angle_gamma   90.00
#
_symmetry.space_group_name_H-M   'P 1'
#
loop_
_entity.id
_entity.type
_entity.pdbx_description
1 polymer ?
#
loop_
_entity_poly.entity_id
_entity_poly.type
_entity_poly.pdbx_seq_one_letter_code
_entity_poly.pdbx_strand_id
1 'polypeptide(L)' 'MAEITLYQFETCPFCAKVRAKLEEKSLKYKKVNVSSDRDDTQRKEIAEKSGVSTVPVANIDGKWIGDSSAIISYIEENL' A
#
# COMPACT_ATOMS: atom_id res chain seq x y z
N MET A 1 -2.94 -10.35 15.17
CA MET A 1 -2.69 -10.50 13.71
C MET A 1 -2.52 -9.09 13.18
N ALA A 2 -1.42 -8.79 12.49
CA ALA A 2 -1.21 -7.45 11.95
C ALA A 2 -2.25 -7.16 10.86
N GLU A 3 -2.98 -6.06 10.98
CA GLU A 3 -3.91 -5.63 9.94
C GLU A 3 -3.14 -4.89 8.85
N ILE A 4 -3.03 -5.52 7.67
CA ILE A 4 -2.34 -4.95 6.52
C ILE A 4 -3.40 -4.53 5.50
N THR A 5 -3.43 -3.25 5.14
CA THR A 5 -4.27 -2.71 4.06
C THR A 5 -3.39 -2.05 3.01
N LEU A 6 -3.34 -2.62 1.81
CA LEU A 6 -2.60 -2.09 0.67
C LEU A 6 -3.54 -1.30 -0.24
N TYR A 7 -3.28 -0.01 -0.37
CA TYR A 7 -3.92 0.90 -1.30
C TYR A 7 -3.13 0.92 -2.61
N GLN A 8 -3.80 0.49 -3.68
CA GLN A 8 -3.16 0.27 -4.96
C GLN A 8 -4.15 0.42 -6.12
N PHE A 9 -3.68 0.31 -7.36
CA PHE A 9 -4.55 0.23 -8.52
C PHE A 9 -4.01 -0.81 -9.50
N GLU A 10 -4.90 -1.42 -10.29
CA GLU A 10 -4.59 -2.59 -11.11
C GLU A 10 -3.52 -2.33 -12.18
N THR A 11 -3.46 -1.12 -12.74
CA THR A 11 -2.51 -0.77 -13.80
C THR A 11 -1.16 -0.26 -13.26
N CYS A 12 -0.88 -0.38 -11.95
CA CYS A 12 0.35 0.13 -11.36
C CYS A 12 1.47 -0.94 -11.27
N PRO A 13 2.59 -0.79 -11.99
CA PRO A 13 3.70 -1.75 -11.92
C PRO A 13 4.37 -1.80 -10.53
N PHE A 14 4.39 -0.68 -9.80
CA PHE A 14 4.98 -0.61 -8.45
C PHE A 14 4.14 -1.35 -7.41
N CYS A 15 2.80 -1.29 -7.54
CA CYS A 15 1.89 -2.00 -6.64
C CYS A 15 1.99 -3.52 -6.83
N ALA A 16 2.17 -3.99 -8.07
CA ALA A 16 2.36 -5.40 -8.37
C ALA A 16 3.56 -5.99 -7.61
N LYS A 17 4.66 -5.25 -7.49
CA LYS A 17 5.84 -5.67 -6.71
C LYS A 17 5.51 -5.88 -5.23
N VAL A 18 4.80 -4.93 -4.63
CA VAL A 18 4.40 -5.02 -3.20
C VAL A 18 3.46 -6.22 -2.98
N ARG A 19 2.49 -6.43 -3.88
CA ARG A 19 1.60 -7.59 -3.84
C ARG A 19 2.35 -8.91 -3.92
N ALA A 20 3.26 -9.03 -4.88
CA ALA A 20 4.08 -10.23 -5.04
C ALA A 20 4.85 -10.53 -3.75
N LYS A 21 5.41 -9.51 -3.09
CA LYS A 21 6.11 -9.70 -1.81
C LYS A 21 5.19 -10.13 -0.67
N LEU A 22 4.00 -9.54 -0.57
CA LEU A 22 3.00 -9.93 0.43
C LEU A 22 2.52 -11.38 0.22
N GLU A 23 2.32 -11.78 -1.03
CA GLU A 23 1.94 -13.15 -1.39
C GLU A 23 3.09 -14.14 -1.19
N GLU A 24 4.33 -13.76 -1.49
CA GLU A 24 5.55 -14.53 -1.20
C GLU A 24 5.66 -14.83 0.30
N LYS A 25 5.38 -13.85 1.16
CA LYS A 25 5.32 -14.05 2.61
C LYS A 25 4.04 -14.71 3.12
N SER A 26 3.09 -15.04 2.23
CA SER A 26 1.76 -15.57 2.59
C SER A 26 1.05 -14.74 3.68
N LEU A 27 1.24 -13.42 3.64
CA LEU A 27 0.63 -12.50 4.59
C LEU A 27 -0.81 -12.21 4.18
N LYS A 28 -1.72 -12.16 5.17
CA LYS A 28 -3.09 -11.70 4.93
C LYS A 28 -3.10 -10.18 4.85
N TYR A 29 -3.52 -9.65 3.72
CA TYR A 29 -3.69 -8.21 3.50
C TYR A 29 -5.01 -7.89 2.79
N LYS A 30 -5.55 -6.72 3.09
CA LYS A 30 -6.71 -6.14 2.42
C LYS A 30 -6.22 -5.28 1.26
N LYS A 31 -6.76 -5.49 0.06
CA LYS A 31 -6.41 -4.69 -1.12
C LYS A 31 -7.53 -3.68 -1.36
N VAL A 32 -7.17 -2.40 -1.40
CA VAL A 32 -8.09 -1.30 -1.70
C VAL A 32 -7.71 -0.74 -3.06
N ASN A 33 -8.62 -0.85 -4.03
CA ASN A 33 -8.39 -0.33 -5.37
C ASN A 33 -8.78 1.14 -5.41
N VAL A 34 -7.80 2.01 -5.69
CA VAL A 34 -8.01 3.46 -5.84
C VAL A 34 -7.96 3.84 -7.31
N SER A 35 -8.52 4.98 -7.66
CA SER A 35 -8.42 5.50 -9.03
C SER A 35 -6.98 5.83 -9.40
N SER A 36 -6.65 5.66 -10.69
CA SER A 36 -5.39 6.12 -11.27
C SER A 36 -5.31 7.64 -11.39
N ASP A 37 -6.47 8.30 -11.34
CA ASP A 37 -6.59 9.74 -11.41
C ASP A 37 -6.01 10.40 -10.14
N ARG A 38 -5.16 11.42 -10.34
CA ARG A 38 -4.48 12.13 -9.24
C ARG A 38 -5.43 13.08 -8.49
N ASP A 39 -6.52 13.48 -9.11
CA ASP A 39 -7.52 14.38 -8.53
C ASP A 39 -8.62 13.65 -7.77
N ASP A 40 -8.62 12.31 -7.84
CA ASP A 40 -9.57 11.46 -7.14
C ASP A 40 -9.59 11.70 -5.63
N THR A 41 -10.80 11.83 -5.09
CA THR A 41 -11.05 12.10 -3.69
C THR A 41 -10.46 11.05 -2.76
N GLN A 42 -10.43 9.76 -3.15
CA GLN A 42 -9.81 8.71 -2.34
C GLN A 42 -8.30 8.89 -2.25
N ARG A 43 -7.64 9.28 -3.34
CA ARG A 43 -6.20 9.57 -3.29
C ARG A 43 -5.89 10.72 -2.37
N LYS A 44 -6.69 11.79 -2.41
CA LYS A 44 -6.52 12.93 -1.50
C LYS A 44 -6.73 12.51 -0.05
N GLU A 45 -7.74 11.69 0.24
CA GLU A 45 -7.98 11.18 1.58
C GLU A 45 -6.83 10.28 2.07
N ILE A 46 -6.30 9.40 1.20
CA ILE A 46 -5.14 8.56 1.52
C ILE A 46 -3.90 9.43 1.70
N ALA A 47 -3.73 10.47 0.90
CA ALA A 47 -2.65 11.44 1.04
C ALA A 47 -2.69 12.13 2.40
N GLU A 48 -3.86 12.58 2.83
CA GLU A 48 -4.05 13.18 4.15
C GLU A 48 -3.76 12.19 5.27
N LYS A 49 -4.22 10.94 5.14
CA LYS A 49 -4.02 9.91 6.17
C LYS A 49 -2.59 9.40 6.24
N SER A 50 -1.93 9.26 5.10
CA SER A 50 -0.58 8.67 4.99
C SER A 50 0.56 9.68 4.89
N GLY A 51 0.23 10.94 4.60
CA GLY A 51 1.20 11.96 4.21
C GLY A 51 1.71 11.83 2.76
N VAL A 52 1.24 10.83 1.99
CA VAL A 52 1.77 10.54 0.65
C VAL A 52 0.64 10.46 -0.38
N SER A 53 0.65 11.38 -1.35
CA SER A 53 -0.37 11.46 -2.41
C SER A 53 -0.18 10.45 -3.56
N THR A 54 0.78 9.56 -3.41
CA THR A 54 1.21 8.62 -4.45
C THR A 54 1.11 7.20 -3.94
N VAL A 55 0.59 6.31 -4.77
CA VAL A 55 0.53 4.87 -4.51
C VAL A 55 1.76 4.16 -5.10
N PRO A 56 2.17 3.01 -4.53
CA PRO A 56 1.50 2.25 -3.47
C PRO A 56 1.63 2.88 -2.08
N VAL A 57 0.54 2.78 -1.31
CA VAL A 57 0.50 3.11 0.12
C VAL A 57 0.02 1.87 0.88
N ALA A 58 0.71 1.49 1.95
CA ALA A 58 0.25 0.43 2.84
C ALA A 58 -0.04 1.01 4.22
N ASN A 59 -1.14 0.58 4.82
CA ASN A 59 -1.40 0.74 6.23
C ASN A 59 -1.12 -0.58 6.93
N ILE A 60 -0.22 -0.60 7.90
CA ILE A 60 0.15 -1.78 8.67
C ILE A 60 -0.04 -1.44 10.13
N ASP A 61 -1.09 -2.00 10.76
CA ASP A 61 -1.41 -1.77 12.17
C ASP A 61 -1.55 -0.28 12.52
N GLY A 62 -2.19 0.49 11.63
CA GLY A 62 -2.34 1.95 11.78
C GLY A 62 -1.13 2.76 11.30
N LYS A 63 0.01 2.13 11.00
CA LYS A 63 1.18 2.80 10.42
C LYS A 63 1.02 2.93 8.91
N TRP A 64 0.96 4.16 8.44
CA TRP A 64 0.92 4.45 7.01
C TRP A 64 2.34 4.56 6.45
N ILE A 65 2.61 3.80 5.40
CA ILE A 65 3.89 3.77 4.70
C ILE A 65 3.59 4.00 3.23
N GLY A 66 4.02 5.16 2.73
CA GLY A 66 4.15 5.40 1.29
C GLY A 66 5.47 4.83 0.77
N ASP A 67 5.55 4.67 -0.55
CA ASP A 67 6.66 4.08 -1.31
C ASP A 67 6.71 2.54 -1.35
N SER A 68 6.76 1.99 -2.57
CA SER A 68 6.83 0.55 -2.80
C SER A 68 8.01 -0.10 -2.09
N SER A 69 9.16 0.57 -2.11
CA SER A 69 10.39 0.05 -1.51
C SER A 69 10.31 0.04 0.01
N ALA A 70 9.80 1.13 0.62
CA ALA A 70 9.67 1.23 2.06
C ALA A 70 8.67 0.19 2.60
N ILE A 71 7.55 -0.02 1.90
CA ILE A 71 6.58 -1.06 2.27
C ILE A 71 7.23 -2.44 2.22
N ILE A 72 7.96 -2.76 1.14
CA ILE A 72 8.65 -4.05 0.98
C ILE A 72 9.68 -4.26 2.10
N SER A 73 10.54 -3.29 2.37
CA SER A 73 11.53 -3.37 3.45
C SER A 73 10.87 -3.54 4.81
N TYR A 74 9.79 -2.81 5.07
CA TYR A 74 9.06 -2.94 6.33
C TYR A 74 8.47 -4.34 6.51
N ILE A 75 7.84 -4.88 5.47
CA ILE A 75 7.33 -6.27 5.46
C ILE A 75 8.48 -7.27 5.62
N GLU A 76 9.65 -7.00 5.04
CA GLU A 76 10.78 -7.90 5.13
C GLU A 76 11.36 -7.97 6.54
N GLU A 77 11.47 -6.83 7.22
CA GLU A 77 12.07 -6.71 8.55
C GLU A 77 11.10 -6.96 9.72
N ASN A 78 9.79 -6.74 9.54
CA ASN A 78 8.82 -6.72 10.65
C ASN A 78 7.72 -7.80 10.57
N LEU A 79 7.60 -8.52 9.45
CA LEU A 79 6.54 -9.52 9.20
C LEU A 79 7.14 -10.81 8.65
#